data_AF-A0AAE0P5E2-F1
#
_entry.id   AF-A0AAE0P5E2-F1
#
_cell.length_a   1.000
_cell.length_b   1.000
_cell.length_c   1.000
_cell.angle_alpha   90.00
_cell.angle_beta   90.00
_cell.angle_gamma   90.00
#
_symmetry.space_group_name_H-M   'P 1'
#
loop_
_entity.id
_entity.type
_entity.pdbx_description
1 polymer ?
#
loop_
_entity_poly.entity_id
_entity_poly.type
_entity_poly.pdbx_seq_one_letter_code
_entity_poly.pdbx_strand_id
1 'polypeptide(L)'
;MIEQANELMESHWYSRGWTFQEYMFSTRKIIFQGETVNWECQCAAWHEGQDFKAESAILPGDQPPLRRGGLGITDNLTALDDSPWMDFYRFTCLVTLYNTREFTYPEDILDAFAGVISKLNHSSAVGGFISGIPQMFFDSALLWQPYTPMHRRAPKRGNAVDVCLPSWSWVGWQGTLKTESWRSGFDYLRRNAFECHESDASVGWQPASWHTTSTVDWFYIDNSTGTKHPIGTTARGHRYRETCSDITKALPEGWTRHICEESGREFFRHKCDPLQEFWYPIPLLCRDENQPIVAQPNIYAKHLWCKTRRAVVRTGEAFTNTTTGVDCLCADLVDDDGAWVGVLRYPSGPSEEMLPVGHLPWSRLEELIELSAGSVLDQETEAVSFDEWFRPGCPRQVHGSYEFYNVMALWHEAGVGYRSAVGRVEKTAWERLATEKIEVTLG
;
A
#
# COMPACT_ATOMS: atom_id res chain seq x y z
N MET A 1 -15.96 -2.89 24.60
CA MET A 1 -15.33 -3.44 23.38
C MET A 1 -14.32 -2.45 22.77
N ILE A 2 -14.71 -1.23 22.36
CA ILE A 2 -13.75 -0.24 21.82
C ILE A 2 -12.69 0.18 22.85
N GLU A 3 -13.10 0.45 24.10
CA GLU A 3 -12.18 0.88 25.17
C GLU A 3 -11.09 -0.17 25.49
N GLN A 4 -11.48 -1.44 25.62
CA GLN A 4 -10.54 -2.55 25.81
C GLN A 4 -9.62 -2.76 24.60
N ALA A 5 -10.11 -2.60 23.37
CA ALA A 5 -9.25 -2.68 22.19
C ALA A 5 -8.18 -1.56 22.20
N ASN A 6 -8.55 -0.34 22.59
CA ASN A 6 -7.63 0.79 22.68
C ASN A 6 -6.55 0.57 23.75
N GLU A 7 -6.95 0.16 24.95
CA GLU A 7 -6.02 -0.15 26.04
C GLU A 7 -5.02 -1.28 25.66
N LEU A 8 -5.46 -2.30 24.90
CA LEU A 8 -4.55 -3.33 24.40
C LEU A 8 -3.54 -2.73 23.41
N MET A 9 -4.01 -1.88 22.48
CA MET A 9 -3.17 -1.22 21.48
C MET A 9 -2.15 -0.26 22.11
N GLU A 10 -2.47 0.33 23.26
CA GLU A 10 -1.57 1.19 24.03
C GLU A 10 -0.57 0.42 24.91
N SER A 11 -0.73 -0.90 25.04
CA SER A 11 0.14 -1.71 25.89
C SER A 11 1.55 -1.88 25.32
N HIS A 12 2.54 -1.98 26.21
CA HIS A 12 3.93 -2.31 25.84
C HIS A 12 4.06 -3.70 25.17
N TRP A 13 3.12 -4.62 25.42
CA TRP A 13 3.13 -5.89 24.69
C TRP A 13 2.76 -5.69 23.22
N TYR A 14 1.74 -4.88 22.94
CA TYR A 14 1.27 -4.61 21.57
C TYR A 14 2.24 -3.75 20.77
N SER A 15 3.04 -2.89 21.42
CA SER A 15 4.05 -2.08 20.74
C SER A 15 5.21 -2.88 20.17
N ARG A 16 5.47 -4.11 20.64
CA ARG A 16 6.63 -4.91 20.21
C ARG A 16 6.42 -5.53 18.82
N GLY A 17 7.45 -5.52 17.98
CA GLY A 17 7.40 -6.09 16.63
C GLY A 17 7.07 -7.58 16.60
N TRP A 18 7.81 -8.40 17.35
CA TRP A 18 7.64 -9.87 17.40
C TRP A 18 6.25 -10.32 17.87
N THR A 19 5.59 -9.54 18.72
CA THR A 19 4.25 -9.89 19.22
C THR A 19 3.17 -9.76 18.14
N PHE A 20 3.47 -9.15 17.00
CA PHE A 20 2.53 -9.07 15.87
C PHE A 20 2.18 -10.46 15.35
N GLN A 21 3.18 -11.29 15.04
CA GLN A 21 2.96 -12.66 14.60
C GLN A 21 2.32 -13.50 15.71
N GLU A 22 2.75 -13.33 16.96
CA GLU A 22 2.16 -14.02 18.11
C GLU A 22 0.64 -13.75 18.18
N TYR A 23 0.23 -12.48 18.04
CA TYR A 23 -1.19 -12.10 18.05
C TYR A 23 -1.95 -12.66 16.85
N MET A 24 -1.38 -12.49 15.65
CA MET A 24 -2.01 -12.80 14.37
C MET A 24 -2.21 -14.30 14.13
N PHE A 25 -1.23 -15.12 14.52
CA PHE A 25 -1.26 -16.57 14.25
C PHE A 25 -1.81 -17.40 15.41
N SER A 26 -2.09 -16.79 16.56
CA SER A 26 -2.74 -17.48 17.68
C SER A 26 -4.21 -17.76 17.36
N THR A 27 -4.53 -19.04 17.11
CA THR A 27 -5.90 -19.50 16.81
C THR A 27 -6.87 -19.33 17.98
N ARG A 28 -6.34 -19.37 19.21
CA ARG A 28 -7.04 -19.11 20.47
C ARG A 28 -6.08 -18.39 21.41
N LYS A 29 -6.52 -17.30 22.01
CA LYS A 29 -5.71 -16.48 22.91
C LYS A 29 -6.52 -16.04 24.12
N ILE A 30 -5.85 -16.05 25.26
CA ILE A 30 -6.33 -15.44 26.50
C ILE A 30 -5.47 -14.20 26.72
N ILE A 31 -6.10 -13.04 26.79
CA ILE A 31 -5.47 -11.74 26.88
C ILE A 31 -5.73 -11.21 28.29
N PHE A 32 -4.66 -11.06 29.06
CA PHE A 32 -4.70 -10.43 30.37
C PHE A 32 -4.47 -8.93 30.19
N GLN A 33 -5.43 -8.12 30.61
CA GLN A 33 -5.42 -6.68 30.38
C GLN A 33 -6.02 -5.95 31.57
N GLY A 34 -5.19 -5.17 32.27
CA GLY A 34 -5.58 -4.55 33.53
C GLY A 34 -6.08 -5.59 34.53
N GLU A 35 -7.31 -5.43 35.00
CA GLU A 35 -8.00 -6.36 35.90
C GLU A 35 -8.95 -7.32 35.16
N THR A 36 -8.87 -7.41 33.84
CA THR A 36 -9.77 -8.24 33.01
C THR A 36 -9.03 -9.33 32.25
N VAL A 37 -9.73 -10.43 32.01
CA VAL A 37 -9.29 -11.56 31.21
C VAL A 37 -10.23 -11.73 30.01
N ASN A 38 -9.70 -11.52 28.81
CA ASN A 38 -10.46 -11.64 27.58
C ASN A 38 -10.05 -12.89 26.82
N TRP A 39 -11.01 -13.61 26.24
CA TRP A 39 -10.73 -14.74 25.38
C TRP A 39 -11.08 -14.39 23.94
N GLU A 40 -10.18 -14.71 23.01
CA GLU A 40 -10.42 -14.51 21.59
C GLU A 40 -10.04 -15.76 20.79
N CYS A 41 -10.86 -16.09 19.81
CA CYS A 41 -10.54 -17.05 18.76
C CYS A 41 -10.93 -16.49 17.39
N GLN A 42 -10.76 -17.29 16.34
CA GLN A 42 -11.13 -16.91 14.98
C GLN A 42 -12.64 -16.70 14.77
N CYS A 43 -13.49 -17.22 15.67
CA CYS A 43 -14.94 -17.21 15.55
C CYS A 43 -15.65 -16.28 16.54
N ALA A 44 -15.00 -15.93 17.66
CA ALA A 44 -15.62 -15.13 18.71
C ALA A 44 -14.57 -14.47 19.61
N ALA A 45 -14.97 -13.34 20.21
CA ALA A 45 -14.25 -12.64 21.27
C ALA A 45 -15.20 -12.46 22.47
N TRP A 46 -14.70 -12.80 23.66
CA TRP A 46 -15.46 -12.84 24.91
C TRP A 46 -14.70 -12.02 25.94
N HIS A 47 -15.38 -11.06 26.55
CA HIS A 47 -14.76 -10.14 27.49
C HIS A 47 -15.26 -10.34 28.91
N GLU A 48 -14.37 -10.26 29.88
CA GLU A 48 -14.77 -10.27 31.29
C GLU A 48 -15.63 -9.04 31.61
N GLY A 49 -16.78 -9.24 32.27
CA GLY A 49 -17.75 -8.17 32.56
C GLY A 49 -18.75 -7.87 31.44
N GLN A 50 -18.75 -8.62 30.34
CA GLN A 50 -19.73 -8.44 29.27
C GLN A 50 -21.12 -9.00 29.69
N ASP A 51 -22.12 -8.13 29.80
CA ASP A 51 -23.50 -8.54 30.10
C ASP A 51 -24.11 -9.31 28.93
N PHE A 52 -24.26 -10.62 29.09
CA PHE A 52 -25.02 -11.46 28.16
C PHE A 52 -26.52 -11.23 28.37
N LYS A 53 -27.12 -10.34 27.58
CA LYS A 53 -28.59 -10.37 27.41
C LYS A 53 -28.93 -11.59 26.57
N ALA A 54 -29.39 -12.65 27.23
CA ALA A 54 -29.68 -13.98 26.69
C ALA A 54 -30.75 -14.04 25.58
N GLU A 55 -31.26 -12.93 25.07
CA GLU A 55 -32.31 -12.90 24.03
C GLU A 55 -31.76 -12.90 22.59
N SER A 56 -30.45 -12.78 22.38
CA SER A 56 -29.85 -12.81 21.03
C SER A 56 -29.12 -14.11 20.68
N ALA A 57 -29.09 -15.09 21.60
CA ALA A 57 -28.50 -16.39 21.36
C ALA A 57 -29.60 -17.43 21.08
N ILE A 58 -29.50 -18.09 19.93
CA ILE A 58 -30.32 -19.20 19.41
C ILE A 58 -31.40 -18.76 18.40
N LEU A 59 -30.98 -18.60 17.14
CA LEU A 59 -31.72 -19.25 16.05
C LEU A 59 -30.93 -20.50 15.65
N PRO A 60 -31.44 -21.72 15.92
CA PRO A 60 -30.86 -22.94 15.41
C PRO A 60 -31.36 -23.14 13.98
N GLY A 61 -30.49 -22.99 13.00
CA GLY A 61 -30.82 -23.25 11.60
C GLY A 61 -29.72 -22.82 10.64
N ASP A 62 -28.87 -23.77 10.27
CA ASP A 62 -28.12 -23.88 9.00
C ASP A 62 -27.85 -22.59 8.22
N GLN A 63 -27.03 -21.68 8.76
CA GLN A 63 -26.21 -20.81 7.93
C GLN A 63 -24.83 -20.69 8.61
N PRO A 64 -23.71 -21.06 7.95
CA PRO A 64 -22.40 -20.65 8.42
C PRO A 64 -22.40 -19.12 8.59
N PRO A 65 -21.62 -18.55 9.52
CA PRO A 65 -21.56 -17.09 9.69
C PRO A 65 -21.37 -16.50 8.30
N LEU A 66 -22.36 -15.69 7.89
CA LEU A 66 -22.37 -15.06 6.59
C LEU A 66 -21.00 -14.40 6.43
N ARG A 67 -20.16 -14.96 5.55
CA ARG A 67 -19.13 -14.18 4.86
C ARG A 67 -19.94 -13.13 4.11
N ARG A 68 -20.27 -12.01 4.76
CA ARG A 68 -20.76 -10.83 4.06
C ARG A 68 -19.60 -10.48 3.15
N GLY A 69 -19.75 -10.74 1.86
CA GLY A 69 -18.81 -10.30 0.84
C GLY A 69 -18.75 -8.77 0.89
N GLY A 70 -17.79 -8.27 1.65
CA GLY A 70 -17.58 -6.87 1.96
C GLY A 70 -16.84 -6.73 3.28
N LEU A 71 -15.70 -6.05 3.27
CA LEU A 71 -14.91 -5.68 4.45
C LEU A 71 -15.72 -4.75 5.36
N GLY A 72 -16.58 -5.34 6.19
CA GLY A 72 -17.13 -4.65 7.35
C GLY A 72 -16.04 -4.51 8.41
N ILE A 73 -16.08 -3.42 9.17
CA ILE A 73 -15.20 -3.14 10.33
C ILE A 73 -15.23 -4.28 11.38
N THR A 74 -16.20 -5.20 11.28
CA THR A 74 -16.41 -6.37 12.14
C THR A 74 -15.73 -7.66 11.67
N ASP A 75 -15.18 -7.70 10.45
CA ASP A 75 -14.36 -8.86 10.05
C ASP A 75 -13.03 -8.80 10.78
N ASN A 76 -12.61 -9.92 11.36
CA ASN A 76 -11.32 -10.06 12.01
C ASN A 76 -10.21 -9.73 11.00
N LEU A 77 -9.75 -8.47 10.95
CA LEU A 77 -8.61 -8.01 10.15
C LEU A 77 -7.37 -8.88 10.41
N THR A 78 -7.34 -9.55 11.56
CA THR A 78 -6.31 -10.48 12.04
C THR A 78 -6.45 -11.93 11.53
N ALA A 79 -7.63 -12.36 11.08
CA ALA A 79 -7.87 -13.73 10.63
C ALA A 79 -7.37 -13.93 9.19
N LEU A 80 -6.06 -14.13 9.02
CA LEU A 80 -5.43 -14.41 7.71
C LEU A 80 -6.08 -15.66 7.10
N ASP A 81 -7.01 -15.45 6.17
CA ASP A 81 -7.77 -16.55 5.55
C ASP A 81 -6.94 -17.22 4.44
N ASP A 82 -7.40 -18.37 3.97
CA ASP A 82 -6.78 -19.12 2.88
C ASP A 82 -7.27 -18.66 1.49
N SER A 83 -7.50 -17.35 1.32
CA SER A 83 -7.94 -16.78 0.05
C SER A 83 -7.04 -17.25 -1.10
N PRO A 84 -7.62 -17.63 -2.25
CA PRO A 84 -6.86 -18.01 -3.45
C PRO A 84 -6.33 -16.78 -4.22
N TRP A 85 -6.46 -15.58 -3.63
CA TRP A 85 -6.04 -14.31 -4.20
C TRP A 85 -5.32 -13.41 -3.20
N MET A 86 -4.36 -12.63 -3.69
CA MET A 86 -3.67 -11.65 -2.87
C MET A 86 -4.60 -10.48 -2.58
N ASP A 87 -4.98 -10.32 -1.32
CA ASP A 87 -5.69 -9.13 -0.84
C ASP A 87 -4.69 -8.02 -0.53
N PHE A 88 -4.46 -7.16 -1.52
CA PHE A 88 -3.51 -6.05 -1.38
C PHE A 88 -4.00 -5.02 -0.37
N TYR A 89 -5.31 -4.73 -0.30
CA TYR A 89 -5.85 -3.84 0.73
C TYR A 89 -5.57 -4.38 2.13
N ARG A 90 -5.84 -5.67 2.37
CA ARG A 90 -5.52 -6.29 3.65
C ARG A 90 -4.02 -6.24 3.96
N PHE A 91 -3.16 -6.49 2.97
CA PHE A 91 -1.71 -6.33 3.12
C PHE A 91 -1.36 -4.91 3.57
N THR A 92 -1.94 -3.87 2.97
CA THR A 92 -1.70 -2.48 3.37
C THR A 92 -2.07 -2.22 4.83
N CYS A 93 -3.24 -2.71 5.28
CA CYS A 93 -3.68 -2.57 6.67
C CYS A 93 -2.72 -3.26 7.65
N LEU A 94 -2.27 -4.48 7.31
CA LEU A 94 -1.33 -5.24 8.14
C LEU A 94 0.02 -4.54 8.24
N VAL A 95 0.53 -4.02 7.13
CA VAL A 95 1.80 -3.28 7.12
C VAL A 95 1.67 -1.98 7.91
N THR A 96 0.57 -1.24 7.77
CA THR A 96 0.34 -0.01 8.55
C THR A 96 0.30 -0.28 10.07
N LEU A 97 -0.40 -1.35 10.51
CA LEU A 97 -0.44 -1.75 11.91
C LEU A 97 0.90 -2.27 12.45
N TYR A 98 1.69 -2.90 11.58
CA TYR A 98 2.98 -3.47 11.94
C TYR A 98 4.09 -2.42 11.99
N ASN A 99 4.10 -1.46 11.07
CA ASN A 99 5.25 -0.58 10.86
C ASN A 99 5.48 0.45 11.98
N THR A 100 4.47 0.70 12.81
CA THR A 100 4.58 1.55 14.01
C THR A 100 5.27 0.85 15.18
N ARG A 101 5.41 -0.48 15.13
CA ARG A 101 5.95 -1.28 16.23
C ARG A 101 7.45 -1.07 16.44
N GLU A 102 7.86 -1.32 17.67
CA GLU A 102 9.20 -1.17 18.19
C GLU A 102 10.00 -2.47 18.09
N PHE A 103 11.28 -2.32 17.75
CA PHE A 103 12.22 -3.43 17.65
C PHE A 103 13.45 -3.12 18.50
N THR A 104 13.86 -4.09 19.32
CA THR A 104 15.17 -4.04 19.97
C THR A 104 16.27 -3.89 18.92
N TYR A 105 16.15 -4.67 17.83
CA TYR A 105 17.02 -4.68 16.66
C TYR A 105 16.20 -4.38 15.40
N PRO A 106 16.27 -3.15 14.84
CA PRO A 106 15.46 -2.77 13.69
C PRO A 106 15.62 -3.67 12.46
N GLU A 107 16.77 -4.31 12.31
CA GLU A 107 17.06 -5.28 11.25
C GLU A 107 16.17 -6.55 11.28
N ASP A 108 15.52 -6.88 12.41
CA ASP A 108 14.62 -8.04 12.53
C ASP A 108 13.25 -7.81 11.88
N ILE A 109 12.98 -6.61 11.33
CA ILE A 109 11.65 -6.24 10.85
C ILE A 109 11.07 -7.19 9.82
N LEU A 110 11.89 -7.73 8.92
CA LEU A 110 11.39 -8.67 7.92
C LEU A 110 11.16 -10.06 8.51
N ASP A 111 12.00 -10.50 9.45
CA ASP A 111 11.88 -11.81 10.09
C ASP A 111 10.62 -11.86 10.98
N ALA A 112 10.40 -10.81 11.76
CA ALA A 112 9.19 -10.62 12.56
C ALA A 112 7.92 -10.37 11.72
N PHE A 113 8.03 -10.21 10.39
CA PHE A 113 6.89 -10.15 9.46
C PHE A 113 6.81 -11.37 8.51
N ALA A 114 7.81 -12.25 8.51
CA ALA A 114 7.96 -13.34 7.56
C ALA A 114 6.77 -14.32 7.54
N GLY A 115 6.15 -14.61 8.69
CA GLY A 115 4.96 -15.47 8.76
C GLY A 115 3.77 -14.87 8.02
N VAL A 116 3.57 -13.55 8.15
CA VAL A 116 2.50 -12.81 7.46
C VAL A 116 2.74 -12.82 5.96
N ILE A 117 3.99 -12.52 5.55
CA ILE A 117 4.38 -12.59 4.13
C ILE A 117 4.17 -14.00 3.59
N SER A 118 4.60 -15.03 4.31
CA SER A 118 4.44 -16.43 3.90
C SER A 118 2.97 -16.77 3.67
N LYS A 119 2.08 -16.40 4.60
CA LYS A 119 0.64 -16.62 4.47
C LYS A 119 0.05 -15.88 3.26
N LEU A 120 0.41 -14.61 3.06
CA LEU A 120 -0.04 -13.82 1.89
C LEU A 120 0.53 -14.34 0.56
N ASN A 121 1.74 -14.90 0.59
CA ASN A 121 2.41 -15.47 -0.57
C ASN A 121 1.78 -16.81 -0.99
N HIS A 122 1.37 -17.64 -0.02
CA HIS A 122 0.56 -18.83 -0.27
C HIS A 122 -0.78 -18.50 -0.94
N SER A 123 -1.30 -17.30 -0.71
CA SER A 123 -2.57 -16.80 -1.27
C SER A 123 -2.46 -16.18 -2.67
N SER A 124 -1.56 -16.65 -3.54
CA SER A 124 -1.46 -16.24 -4.97
C SER A 124 -0.55 -15.07 -5.34
N ALA A 125 0.42 -14.68 -4.51
CA ALA A 125 1.40 -13.67 -4.91
C ALA A 125 2.23 -14.15 -6.11
N VAL A 126 1.83 -13.78 -7.33
CA VAL A 126 2.63 -14.08 -8.52
C VAL A 126 3.96 -13.33 -8.37
N GLY A 127 5.04 -14.09 -8.19
CA GLY A 127 6.38 -13.56 -7.97
C GLY A 127 6.80 -13.37 -6.51
N GLY A 128 5.92 -13.57 -5.52
CA GLY A 128 6.30 -13.41 -4.10
C GLY A 128 6.64 -11.95 -3.69
N PHE A 129 7.58 -11.79 -2.77
CA PHE A 129 7.92 -10.49 -2.15
C PHE A 129 9.42 -10.18 -2.25
N ILE A 130 9.73 -8.89 -2.38
CA ILE A 130 11.09 -8.34 -2.37
C ILE A 130 11.17 -7.28 -1.27
N SER A 131 11.92 -7.57 -0.21
CA SER A 131 12.16 -6.68 0.94
C SER A 131 10.86 -6.06 1.48
N GLY A 132 9.80 -6.88 1.59
CA GLY A 132 8.48 -6.47 2.10
C GLY A 132 7.53 -5.91 1.04
N ILE A 133 7.95 -5.77 -0.22
CA ILE A 133 7.10 -5.29 -1.33
C ILE A 133 6.57 -6.47 -2.15
N PRO A 134 5.25 -6.61 -2.36
CA PRO A 134 4.71 -7.67 -3.22
C PRO A 134 5.04 -7.39 -4.69
N GLN A 135 5.63 -8.36 -5.38
CA GLN A 135 6.00 -8.19 -6.79
C GLN A 135 4.78 -7.93 -7.67
N MET A 136 3.64 -8.57 -7.37
CA MET A 136 2.38 -8.45 -8.12
C MET A 136 1.82 -7.01 -8.24
N PHE A 137 2.16 -6.17 -7.26
CA PHE A 137 1.69 -4.79 -7.14
C PHE A 137 2.87 -3.83 -6.99
N PHE A 138 4.04 -4.18 -7.53
CA PHE A 138 5.30 -3.51 -7.21
C PHE A 138 5.25 -1.99 -7.42
N ASP A 139 4.75 -1.52 -8.56
CA ASP A 139 4.70 -0.09 -8.88
C ASP A 139 3.80 0.69 -7.93
N SER A 140 2.61 0.16 -7.60
CA SER A 140 1.72 0.77 -6.62
C SER A 140 2.32 0.69 -5.22
N ALA A 141 2.92 -0.44 -4.85
CA ALA A 141 3.48 -0.68 -3.53
C ALA A 141 4.70 0.21 -3.21
N LEU A 142 5.46 0.64 -4.23
CA LEU A 142 6.52 1.65 -4.07
C LEU A 142 5.99 3.06 -3.73
N LEU A 143 4.70 3.34 -3.94
CA LEU A 143 4.07 4.64 -3.70
C LEU A 143 3.70 4.91 -2.25
N TRP A 144 4.14 4.05 -1.32
CA TRP A 144 3.84 4.21 0.11
C TRP A 144 4.16 5.63 0.56
N GLN A 145 3.30 6.25 1.35
CA GLN A 145 3.53 7.56 1.93
C GLN A 145 3.13 7.54 3.41
N PRO A 146 3.65 8.44 4.25
CA PRO A 146 3.26 8.47 5.65
C PRO A 146 2.10 9.42 5.95
N TYR A 147 1.40 9.10 7.05
CA TYR A 147 0.46 10.00 7.72
C TYR A 147 1.17 11.05 8.57
N THR A 148 2.22 10.62 9.29
CA THR A 148 3.05 11.45 10.18
C THR A 148 4.53 11.24 9.88
N PRO A 149 5.41 12.22 10.18
CA PRO A 149 6.84 12.07 10.01
C PRO A 149 7.38 10.73 10.56
N MET A 150 8.12 10.02 9.72
CA MET A 150 8.74 8.72 9.98
C MET A 150 10.24 8.85 10.17
N HIS A 151 10.82 7.86 10.84
CA HIS A 151 12.25 7.77 11.06
C HIS A 151 12.87 6.64 10.25
N ARG A 152 14.08 6.87 9.72
CA ARG A 152 14.84 5.81 9.07
C ARG A 152 15.33 4.82 10.12
N ARG A 153 15.09 3.53 9.89
CA ARG A 153 15.60 2.45 10.74
C ARG A 153 17.11 2.30 10.51
N ALA A 154 17.87 2.35 11.60
CA ALA A 154 19.30 2.10 11.59
C ALA A 154 19.59 0.72 12.22
N PRO A 155 20.38 -0.14 11.56
CA PRO A 155 20.74 -1.43 12.12
C PRO A 155 21.57 -1.25 13.40
N LYS A 156 21.35 -2.12 14.39
CA LYS A 156 22.12 -2.10 15.65
C LYS A 156 23.15 -3.23 15.75
N ARG A 157 22.96 -4.36 15.05
CA ARG A 157 23.93 -5.46 14.99
C ARG A 157 24.70 -5.46 13.68
N GLY A 158 25.98 -5.84 13.78
CA GLY A 158 26.84 -6.16 12.64
C GLY A 158 27.31 -4.97 11.81
N ASN A 159 28.04 -5.25 10.73
CA ASN A 159 28.34 -4.27 9.70
C ASN A 159 27.02 -3.94 8.98
N ALA A 160 26.67 -2.65 8.88
CA ALA A 160 25.48 -2.16 8.18
C ALA A 160 25.32 -2.72 6.75
N VAL A 161 26.45 -3.13 6.16
CA VAL A 161 26.56 -3.73 4.82
C VAL A 161 25.69 -4.97 4.65
N ASP A 162 25.41 -5.76 5.69
CA ASP A 162 24.67 -7.03 5.57
C ASP A 162 23.16 -6.92 5.79
N VAL A 163 22.69 -5.79 6.34
CA VAL A 163 21.29 -5.63 6.72
C VAL A 163 20.42 -5.16 5.54
N CYS A 164 19.25 -5.79 5.37
CA CYS A 164 18.29 -5.45 4.33
C CYS A 164 17.23 -4.46 4.83
N LEU A 165 17.62 -3.19 5.00
CA LEU A 165 16.72 -2.09 5.37
C LEU A 165 16.71 -1.01 4.27
N PRO A 166 16.31 -1.30 3.02
CA PRO A 166 16.43 -0.33 1.93
C PRO A 166 15.52 0.90 2.09
N SER A 167 15.94 2.05 1.54
CA SER A 167 15.17 3.30 1.65
C SER A 167 13.92 3.31 0.78
N TRP A 168 13.93 2.57 -0.33
CA TRP A 168 12.81 2.47 -1.27
C TRP A 168 11.65 1.63 -0.73
N SER A 169 11.89 0.73 0.23
CA SER A 169 10.85 -0.09 0.86
C SER A 169 10.42 0.50 2.21
N TRP A 170 9.16 0.28 2.59
CA TRP A 170 8.61 0.67 3.88
C TRP A 170 9.39 0.07 5.06
N VAL A 171 10.04 -1.10 4.87
CA VAL A 171 10.80 -1.79 5.92
C VAL A 171 11.98 -0.97 6.43
N GLY A 172 12.50 -0.05 5.62
CA GLY A 172 13.57 0.85 6.01
C GLY A 172 13.11 1.97 6.97
N TRP A 173 11.81 2.10 7.24
CA TRP A 173 11.23 3.24 7.94
C TRP A 173 10.34 2.79 9.11
N GLN A 174 10.26 3.62 10.15
CA GLN A 174 9.36 3.44 11.29
C GLN A 174 8.35 4.56 11.35
N GLY A 175 7.08 4.20 11.42
CA GLY A 175 5.97 5.15 11.59
C GLY A 175 4.71 4.72 10.85
N THR A 176 3.70 5.60 10.87
CA THR A 176 2.36 5.31 10.38
C THR A 176 2.27 5.56 8.88
N LEU A 177 1.96 4.50 8.14
CA LEU A 177 1.79 4.54 6.69
C LEU A 177 0.35 4.90 6.31
N LYS A 178 0.22 5.64 5.21
CA LYS A 178 -1.03 6.09 4.61
C LYS A 178 -1.54 5.02 3.65
N THR A 179 -2.53 4.25 4.08
CA THR A 179 -3.12 3.18 3.26
C THR A 179 -3.66 3.68 1.92
N GLU A 180 -4.17 4.91 1.87
CA GLU A 180 -4.73 5.57 0.69
C GLU A 180 -3.68 5.83 -0.38
N SER A 181 -2.38 5.94 0.00
CA SER A 181 -1.29 6.06 -0.99
C SER A 181 -1.13 4.82 -1.87
N TRP A 182 -1.72 3.70 -1.46
CA TRP A 182 -1.72 2.43 -2.17
C TRP A 182 -3.05 2.11 -2.85
N ARG A 183 -4.01 3.04 -2.86
CA ARG A 183 -5.39 2.81 -3.36
C ARG A 183 -5.45 2.29 -4.78
N SER A 184 -4.55 2.73 -5.65
CA SER A 184 -4.44 2.23 -7.03
C SER A 184 -4.01 0.76 -7.13
N GLY A 185 -3.44 0.19 -6.07
CA GLY A 185 -3.02 -1.22 -6.04
C GLY A 185 -4.14 -2.18 -5.66
N PHE A 186 -5.30 -1.68 -5.19
CA PHE A 186 -6.47 -2.49 -4.83
C PHE A 186 -7.77 -2.03 -5.52
N ASP A 187 -7.65 -1.28 -6.62
CA ASP A 187 -8.76 -0.85 -7.50
C ASP A 187 -9.47 -2.02 -8.21
N TYR A 188 -8.90 -3.22 -8.18
CA TYR A 188 -9.52 -4.45 -8.64
C TYR A 188 -10.61 -4.96 -7.68
N LEU A 189 -10.61 -4.55 -6.40
CA LEU A 189 -11.55 -5.03 -5.39
C LEU A 189 -12.85 -4.25 -5.44
N ARG A 190 -13.95 -4.96 -5.73
CA ARG A 190 -15.30 -4.44 -5.54
C ARG A 190 -15.71 -4.62 -4.07
N ARG A 191 -16.38 -3.61 -3.50
CA ARG A 191 -16.81 -3.52 -2.09
C ARG A 191 -15.65 -3.55 -1.09
N ASN A 192 -14.53 -2.95 -1.46
CA ASN A 192 -13.47 -2.67 -0.49
C ASN A 192 -13.94 -1.63 0.55
N ALA A 193 -13.24 -1.53 1.69
CA ALA A 193 -13.66 -0.64 2.78
C ALA A 193 -13.77 0.84 2.38
N PHE A 194 -13.06 1.28 1.34
CA PHE A 194 -13.14 2.64 0.81
C PHE A 194 -14.22 2.85 -0.26
N GLU A 195 -14.82 1.77 -0.77
CA GLU A 195 -16.06 1.83 -1.56
C GLU A 195 -17.30 1.81 -0.66
N CYS A 196 -17.13 1.40 0.60
CA CYS A 196 -18.19 1.16 1.57
C CYS A 196 -18.32 2.33 2.57
N HIS A 197 -18.64 3.52 2.05
CA HIS A 197 -19.44 4.55 2.71
C HIS A 197 -20.25 5.20 1.57
N GLU A 198 -21.56 5.36 1.68
CA GLU A 198 -22.13 6.47 2.43
C GLU A 198 -23.47 6.15 3.11
N SER A 199 -23.63 6.76 4.28
CA SER A 199 -24.88 6.93 5.01
C SER A 199 -25.84 7.94 4.36
N ASP A 200 -25.49 8.50 3.20
CA ASP A 200 -26.26 9.52 2.50
C ASP A 200 -26.64 9.04 1.09
N ALA A 201 -27.92 8.76 0.88
CA ALA A 201 -28.44 8.28 -0.40
C ALA A 201 -28.44 9.35 -1.52
N SER A 202 -27.94 10.57 -1.23
CA SER A 202 -27.96 11.71 -2.15
C SER A 202 -26.73 11.82 -3.06
N VAL A 203 -25.59 11.24 -2.69
CA VAL A 203 -24.40 11.15 -3.53
C VAL A 203 -24.34 9.72 -4.08
N GLY A 204 -24.51 9.56 -5.39
CA GLY A 204 -24.46 8.23 -6.02
C GLY A 204 -23.10 7.56 -5.75
N TRP A 205 -23.11 6.24 -5.53
CA TRP A 205 -21.92 5.42 -5.27
C TRP A 205 -20.81 5.64 -6.33
N GLN A 206 -19.58 5.98 -5.91
CA GLN A 206 -18.43 6.20 -6.79
C GLN A 206 -17.27 5.25 -6.45
N PRO A 207 -16.96 4.28 -7.33
CA PRO A 207 -15.82 3.38 -7.13
C PRO A 207 -14.50 4.11 -7.26
N ALA A 208 -13.43 3.51 -6.73
CA ALA A 208 -12.09 4.03 -6.90
C ALA A 208 -11.76 4.22 -8.39
N SER A 209 -11.31 5.42 -8.75
CA SER A 209 -11.00 5.79 -10.14
C SER A 209 -9.51 6.05 -10.37
N TRP A 210 -8.68 5.98 -9.34
CA TRP A 210 -7.24 6.07 -9.46
C TRP A 210 -6.64 4.77 -10.01
N HIS A 211 -5.95 4.88 -11.14
CA HIS A 211 -5.22 3.80 -11.78
C HIS A 211 -3.72 4.10 -11.83
N THR A 212 -2.90 3.05 -11.72
CA THR A 212 -1.44 3.11 -11.90
C THR A 212 -1.01 2.16 -13.01
N THR A 213 -0.18 2.66 -13.91
CA THR A 213 0.33 1.93 -15.07
C THR A 213 1.86 1.89 -15.01
N SER A 214 2.46 0.71 -15.12
CA SER A 214 3.92 0.61 -15.11
C SER A 214 4.53 1.24 -16.35
N THR A 215 5.53 2.08 -16.12
CA THR A 215 6.37 2.66 -17.18
C THR A 215 7.84 2.30 -17.04
N VAL A 216 8.22 1.67 -15.92
CA VAL A 216 9.60 1.32 -15.57
C VAL A 216 9.73 -0.19 -15.44
N ASP A 217 10.82 -0.74 -16.00
CA ASP A 217 11.21 -2.12 -15.79
C ASP A 217 12.22 -2.22 -14.66
N TRP A 218 11.78 -2.83 -13.56
CA TRP A 218 12.53 -2.95 -12.33
C TRP A 218 13.29 -4.27 -12.25
N PHE A 219 14.46 -4.22 -11.64
CA PHE A 219 15.30 -5.36 -11.34
C PHE A 219 15.73 -5.28 -9.87
N TYR A 220 15.79 -6.40 -9.17
CA TYR A 220 16.52 -6.46 -7.90
C TYR A 220 17.93 -6.96 -8.14
N ILE A 221 18.88 -6.51 -7.33
CA ILE A 221 20.27 -6.97 -7.36
C ILE A 221 20.44 -8.00 -6.24
N ASP A 222 20.86 -9.21 -6.61
CA ASP A 222 21.21 -10.26 -5.66
C ASP A 222 22.43 -9.82 -4.82
N ASN A 223 22.27 -9.82 -3.50
CA ASN A 223 23.29 -9.31 -2.58
C ASN A 223 24.61 -10.13 -2.60
N SER A 224 24.55 -11.40 -3.02
CA SER A 224 25.70 -12.33 -2.98
C SER A 224 26.46 -12.37 -4.30
N THR A 225 25.74 -12.28 -5.42
CA THR A 225 26.32 -12.42 -6.77
C THR A 225 26.41 -11.09 -7.52
N GLY A 226 25.68 -10.05 -7.09
CA GLY A 226 25.54 -8.80 -7.83
C GLY A 226 24.70 -8.93 -9.11
N THR A 227 24.05 -10.07 -9.33
CA THR A 227 23.26 -10.34 -10.54
C THR A 227 21.95 -9.56 -10.49
N LYS A 228 21.56 -8.97 -11.64
CA LYS A 228 20.27 -8.29 -11.80
C LYS A 228 19.20 -9.30 -12.19
N HIS A 229 18.13 -9.38 -11.41
CA HIS A 229 16.99 -10.24 -11.66
C HIS A 229 15.75 -9.38 -11.95
N PRO A 230 15.03 -9.61 -13.07
CA PRO A 230 13.86 -8.82 -13.40
C PRO A 230 12.73 -9.06 -12.39
N ILE A 231 12.07 -7.98 -11.99
CA ILE A 231 10.81 -8.01 -11.24
C ILE A 231 9.70 -8.10 -12.29
N GLY A 232 9.15 -9.31 -12.44
CA GLY A 232 8.52 -9.79 -13.66
C GLY A 232 7.29 -9.01 -14.14
N THR A 233 7.07 -9.03 -15.47
CA THR A 233 5.93 -8.42 -16.17
C THR A 233 4.59 -9.16 -16.00
N THR A 234 4.60 -10.43 -15.61
CA THR A 234 3.41 -11.21 -15.20
C THR A 234 2.92 -10.84 -13.80
N ALA A 235 3.76 -10.16 -13.02
CA ALA A 235 3.45 -9.68 -11.68
C ALA A 235 2.98 -8.21 -11.72
N ARG A 236 2.32 -7.76 -12.78
CA ARG A 236 1.84 -6.37 -12.92
C ARG A 236 0.32 -6.36 -12.98
N GLY A 237 -0.33 -6.25 -11.81
CA GLY A 237 -1.78 -6.34 -11.65
C GLY A 237 -2.62 -5.50 -12.64
N HIS A 238 -2.21 -4.26 -12.92
CA HIS A 238 -2.93 -3.36 -13.84
C HIS A 238 -3.01 -3.87 -15.30
N ARG A 239 -2.08 -4.71 -15.77
CA ARG A 239 -2.14 -5.25 -17.15
C ARG A 239 -3.33 -6.18 -17.36
N TYR A 240 -3.82 -6.79 -16.29
CA TYR A 240 -5.00 -7.65 -16.35
C TYR A 240 -6.30 -6.87 -16.57
N ARG A 241 -6.32 -5.59 -16.16
CA ARG A 241 -7.43 -4.69 -16.44
C ARG A 241 -7.61 -4.48 -17.95
N GLU A 242 -6.52 -4.17 -18.66
CA GLU A 242 -6.53 -3.92 -20.12
C GLU A 242 -7.03 -5.14 -20.91
N THR A 243 -6.72 -6.35 -20.43
CA THR A 243 -7.21 -7.59 -21.06
C THR A 243 -8.70 -7.82 -20.90
N CYS A 244 -9.34 -7.23 -19.89
CA CYS A 244 -10.72 -7.52 -19.53
C CYS A 244 -11.71 -6.39 -19.85
N SER A 245 -11.19 -5.18 -20.10
CA SER A 245 -11.95 -4.05 -20.66
C SER A 245 -12.40 -4.27 -22.11
N ASP A 246 -11.76 -5.19 -22.83
CA ASP A 246 -12.13 -5.56 -24.20
C ASP A 246 -13.15 -6.71 -24.20
N ILE A 247 -14.41 -6.40 -24.48
CA ILE A 247 -15.50 -7.38 -24.54
C ILE A 247 -15.30 -8.45 -25.62
N THR A 248 -14.44 -8.19 -26.62
CA THR A 248 -14.17 -9.13 -27.71
C THR A 248 -13.20 -10.24 -27.32
N LYS A 249 -12.49 -10.09 -26.20
CA LYS A 249 -11.54 -11.10 -25.70
C LYS A 249 -12.25 -12.09 -24.77
N ALA A 250 -11.93 -13.37 -24.95
CA ALA A 250 -12.36 -14.42 -24.03
C ALA A 250 -11.77 -14.16 -22.63
N LEU A 251 -12.59 -14.36 -21.60
CA LEU A 251 -12.12 -14.25 -20.23
C LEU A 251 -11.11 -15.35 -19.90
N PRO A 252 -10.16 -15.10 -18.98
CA PRO A 252 -9.31 -16.16 -18.45
C PRO A 252 -10.15 -17.27 -17.82
N GLU A 253 -9.61 -18.49 -17.82
CA GLU A 253 -10.33 -19.67 -17.33
C GLU A 253 -10.87 -19.45 -15.90
N GLY A 254 -12.14 -19.82 -15.67
CA GLY A 254 -12.77 -19.77 -14.35
C GLY A 254 -13.38 -18.41 -13.99
N TRP A 255 -13.15 -17.36 -14.78
CA TRP A 255 -13.77 -16.05 -14.61
C TRP A 255 -15.14 -15.98 -15.28
N THR A 256 -16.07 -15.29 -14.62
CA THR A 256 -17.43 -15.01 -15.13
C THR A 256 -17.70 -13.51 -15.06
N ARG A 257 -18.38 -12.98 -16.08
CA ARG A 257 -18.79 -11.56 -16.17
C ARG A 257 -20.23 -11.41 -15.67
N HIS A 258 -20.47 -10.36 -14.91
CA HIS A 258 -21.76 -9.99 -14.34
C HIS A 258 -21.98 -8.48 -14.52
N ILE A 259 -23.21 -8.02 -14.40
CA ILE A 259 -23.56 -6.60 -14.45
C ILE A 259 -24.17 -6.21 -13.10
N CYS A 260 -23.66 -5.16 -12.49
CA CYS A 260 -24.21 -4.62 -11.26
C CYS A 260 -25.52 -3.87 -11.59
N GLU A 261 -26.65 -4.33 -11.07
CA GLU A 261 -27.95 -3.70 -11.32
C GLU A 261 -28.02 -2.26 -10.83
N GLU A 262 -27.32 -1.93 -9.74
CA GLU A 262 -27.32 -0.60 -9.11
C GLU A 262 -26.53 0.44 -9.91
N SER A 263 -25.39 0.05 -10.48
CA SER A 263 -24.46 0.98 -11.14
C SER A 263 -24.40 0.81 -12.66
N GLY A 264 -24.96 -0.28 -13.21
CA GLY A 264 -24.78 -0.69 -14.60
C GLY A 264 -23.35 -1.11 -14.96
N ARG A 265 -22.41 -1.08 -13.99
CA ARG A 265 -21.00 -1.41 -14.21
C ARG A 265 -20.79 -2.93 -14.20
N GLU A 266 -19.94 -3.40 -15.09
CA GLU A 266 -19.52 -4.80 -15.11
C GLU A 266 -18.67 -5.14 -13.90
N PHE A 267 -18.84 -6.36 -13.39
CA PHE A 267 -17.97 -6.95 -12.38
C PHE A 267 -17.76 -8.43 -12.66
N PHE A 268 -16.77 -9.01 -11.98
CA PHE A 268 -16.28 -10.35 -12.27
C PHE A 268 -16.21 -11.18 -10.99
N ARG A 269 -16.45 -12.48 -11.15
CA ARG A 269 -16.30 -13.49 -10.10
C ARG A 269 -15.50 -14.66 -10.63
N HIS A 270 -14.74 -15.31 -9.75
CA HIS A 270 -13.97 -16.49 -10.09
C HIS A 270 -14.54 -17.75 -9.44
N LYS A 271 -14.47 -18.90 -10.13
CA LYS A 271 -14.94 -20.20 -9.61
C LYS A 271 -14.31 -20.61 -8.27
N CYS A 272 -13.10 -20.15 -7.97
CA CYS A 272 -12.35 -20.51 -6.75
C CYS A 272 -12.76 -19.69 -5.52
N ASP A 273 -13.41 -18.55 -5.71
CA ASP A 273 -14.02 -17.76 -4.64
C ASP A 273 -15.25 -17.03 -5.21
N PRO A 274 -16.41 -17.70 -5.24
CA PRO A 274 -17.61 -17.16 -5.87
C PRO A 274 -18.27 -16.03 -5.04
N LEU A 275 -17.84 -15.82 -3.80
CA LEU A 275 -18.37 -14.75 -2.94
C LEU A 275 -17.63 -13.43 -3.13
N GLN A 276 -16.34 -13.48 -3.49
CA GLN A 276 -15.57 -12.29 -3.80
C GLN A 276 -15.92 -11.73 -5.18
N GLU A 277 -16.07 -10.40 -5.23
CA GLU A 277 -16.34 -9.66 -6.46
C GLU A 277 -15.15 -8.78 -6.84
N PHE A 278 -14.89 -8.66 -8.14
CA PHE A 278 -13.78 -7.90 -8.68
C PHE A 278 -14.23 -6.95 -9.79
N TRP A 279 -13.62 -5.77 -9.89
CA TRP A 279 -13.86 -4.86 -11.02
C TRP A 279 -13.24 -5.34 -12.32
N TYR A 280 -12.19 -6.15 -12.22
CA TYR A 280 -11.58 -6.83 -13.34
C TYR A 280 -10.86 -8.10 -12.86
N PRO A 281 -10.75 -9.13 -13.70
CA PRO A 281 -9.98 -10.34 -13.42
C PRO A 281 -8.54 -10.05 -12.99
N ILE A 282 -8.05 -10.83 -12.04
CA ILE A 282 -6.66 -10.85 -11.59
C ILE A 282 -6.09 -12.28 -11.67
N PRO A 283 -4.77 -12.45 -11.64
CA PRO A 283 -4.14 -13.75 -11.40
C PRO A 283 -4.66 -14.42 -10.14
N LEU A 284 -5.06 -15.67 -10.27
CA LEU A 284 -5.48 -16.51 -9.16
C LEU A 284 -4.69 -17.81 -9.22
N LEU A 285 -4.13 -18.20 -8.08
CA LEU A 285 -3.57 -19.54 -7.90
C LEU A 285 -4.65 -20.40 -7.28
N CYS A 286 -5.57 -20.89 -8.11
CA CYS A 286 -6.51 -21.89 -7.65
C CYS A 286 -5.73 -23.13 -7.24
N ARG A 287 -5.98 -23.60 -6.01
CA ARG A 287 -5.45 -24.87 -5.52
C ARG A 287 -5.94 -25.97 -6.45
N ASP A 288 -5.07 -26.46 -7.31
CA ASP A 288 -5.28 -27.77 -7.93
C ASP A 288 -4.93 -28.80 -6.84
N GLU A 289 -5.87 -29.69 -6.50
CA GLU A 289 -5.69 -30.72 -5.47
C GLU A 289 -4.46 -31.59 -5.74
N ASN A 290 -3.95 -31.61 -6.97
CA ASN A 290 -2.82 -32.40 -7.41
C ASN A 290 -1.48 -31.65 -7.52
N GLN A 291 -1.41 -30.34 -7.24
CA GLN A 291 -0.15 -29.58 -7.26
C GLN A 291 0.03 -28.74 -5.99
N PRO A 292 1.04 -29.02 -5.14
CA PRO A 292 1.33 -28.17 -4.00
C PRO A 292 1.74 -26.77 -4.47
N ILE A 293 1.11 -25.73 -3.93
CA ILE A 293 1.55 -24.35 -4.14
C ILE A 293 2.96 -24.22 -3.54
N VAL A 294 3.97 -24.12 -4.40
CA VAL A 294 5.34 -23.83 -3.98
C VAL A 294 5.39 -22.35 -3.59
N ALA A 295 5.43 -22.08 -2.29
CA ALA A 295 5.68 -20.71 -1.81
C ALA A 295 7.01 -20.21 -2.39
N GLN A 296 6.98 -19.07 -3.07
CA GLN A 296 8.22 -18.47 -3.54
C GLN A 296 9.00 -17.93 -2.35
N PRO A 297 10.33 -18.13 -2.28
CA PRO A 297 11.11 -17.59 -1.18
C PRO A 297 11.02 -16.06 -1.17
N ASN A 298 10.97 -15.48 0.03
CA ASN A 298 11.09 -14.04 0.20
C ASN A 298 12.49 -13.59 -0.22
N ILE A 299 12.56 -12.59 -1.08
CA ILE A 299 13.81 -12.04 -1.57
C ILE A 299 14.18 -10.85 -0.67
N TYR A 300 15.38 -10.88 -0.10
CA TYR A 300 15.91 -9.80 0.73
C TYR A 300 16.92 -9.00 -0.10
N ALA A 301 16.44 -8.10 -0.94
CA ALA A 301 17.29 -7.28 -1.81
C ALA A 301 17.57 -5.92 -1.18
N LYS A 302 18.84 -5.51 -1.15
CA LYS A 302 19.24 -4.16 -0.73
C LYS A 302 19.04 -3.16 -1.85
N HIS A 303 19.36 -3.58 -3.07
CA HIS A 303 19.37 -2.68 -4.21
C HIS A 303 18.33 -3.06 -5.25
N LEU A 304 17.70 -2.03 -5.81
CA LEU A 304 16.96 -2.12 -7.06
C LEU A 304 17.76 -1.45 -8.17
N TRP A 305 17.49 -1.84 -9.40
CA TRP A 305 18.04 -1.21 -10.58
C TRP A 305 16.96 -1.03 -11.63
N CYS A 306 16.99 0.10 -12.34
CA CYS A 306 16.11 0.35 -13.48
C CYS A 306 16.72 1.34 -14.49
N LYS A 307 16.09 1.40 -15.66
CA LYS A 307 16.23 2.49 -16.62
C LYS A 307 14.96 3.32 -16.60
N THR A 308 15.06 4.60 -16.25
CA THR A 308 13.89 5.48 -16.08
C THR A 308 14.18 6.90 -16.55
N ARG A 309 13.13 7.72 -16.71
CA ARG A 309 13.27 9.14 -17.01
C ARG A 309 13.60 9.93 -15.74
N ARG A 310 14.41 10.97 -15.91
CA ARG A 310 14.81 11.90 -14.83
C ARG A 310 14.45 13.32 -15.18
N ALA A 311 14.02 14.09 -14.19
CA ALA A 311 13.96 15.55 -14.23
C ALA A 311 14.60 16.13 -12.96
N VAL A 312 15.14 17.35 -13.04
CA VAL A 312 15.52 18.13 -11.86
C VAL A 312 14.53 19.28 -11.77
N VAL A 313 13.80 19.37 -10.66
CA VAL A 313 12.66 20.28 -10.51
C VAL A 313 12.84 21.11 -9.24
N ARG A 314 12.40 22.36 -9.27
CA ARG A 314 12.50 23.26 -8.12
C ARG A 314 11.30 23.08 -7.20
N THR A 315 11.51 23.08 -5.90
CA THR A 315 10.43 23.11 -4.92
C THR A 315 9.89 24.53 -4.75
N GLY A 316 8.57 24.64 -4.65
CA GLY A 316 7.82 25.87 -4.45
C GLY A 316 7.40 26.06 -2.98
N GLU A 317 6.12 26.37 -2.78
CA GLU A 317 5.53 26.53 -1.45
C GLU A 317 5.53 25.20 -0.68
N ALA A 318 6.00 25.23 0.57
CA ALA A 318 5.88 24.13 1.51
C ALA A 318 4.56 24.23 2.28
N PHE A 319 3.88 23.10 2.48
CA PHE A 319 2.61 23.03 3.19
C PHE A 319 2.42 21.70 3.90
N THR A 320 1.46 21.64 4.80
CA THR A 320 0.97 20.41 5.44
C THR A 320 -0.47 20.21 5.01
N ASN A 321 -0.80 19.07 4.42
CA ASN A 321 -2.18 18.75 4.05
C ASN A 321 -2.85 17.94 5.15
N THR A 322 -3.48 18.62 6.11
CA THR A 322 -4.12 18.00 7.26
C THR A 322 -5.26 17.03 6.90
N THR A 323 -5.83 17.14 5.69
CA THR A 323 -6.88 16.24 5.19
C THR A 323 -6.30 14.89 4.77
N THR A 324 -5.08 14.87 4.23
CA THR A 324 -4.43 13.67 3.69
C THR A 324 -3.24 13.19 4.53
N GLY A 325 -2.79 13.97 5.52
CA GLY A 325 -1.88 13.56 6.58
C GLY A 325 -1.58 14.69 7.56
N VAL A 326 -1.65 14.38 8.85
CA VAL A 326 -1.76 15.40 9.91
C VAL A 326 -0.52 16.30 9.98
N ASP A 327 0.70 15.75 9.77
CA ASP A 327 1.95 16.47 10.08
C ASP A 327 3.09 16.28 9.06
N CYS A 328 2.85 15.61 7.92
CA CYS A 328 3.92 15.44 6.94
C CYS A 328 4.12 16.71 6.12
N LEU A 329 5.39 17.05 5.90
CA LEU A 329 5.78 18.11 4.98
C LEU A 329 5.46 17.70 3.54
N CYS A 330 4.70 18.55 2.86
CA CYS A 330 4.56 18.54 1.42
C CYS A 330 5.22 19.79 0.83
N ALA A 331 5.66 19.70 -0.43
CA ALA A 331 6.13 20.85 -1.18
C ALA A 331 5.57 20.81 -2.59
N ASP A 332 5.12 21.96 -3.07
CA ASP A 332 4.87 22.14 -4.49
C ASP A 332 6.16 21.93 -5.29
N LEU A 333 5.99 21.52 -6.53
CA LEU A 333 7.00 21.51 -7.56
C LEU A 333 6.65 22.58 -8.58
N VAL A 334 7.65 23.35 -9.00
CA VAL A 334 7.51 24.40 -10.01
C VAL A 334 8.55 24.24 -11.11
N ASP A 335 8.17 24.60 -12.34
CA ASP A 335 9.11 24.68 -13.46
C ASP A 335 9.96 25.96 -13.42
N ASP A 336 10.79 26.15 -14.44
CA ASP A 336 11.73 27.28 -14.51
C ASP A 336 11.03 28.64 -14.54
N ASP A 337 9.82 28.70 -15.10
CA ASP A 337 8.96 29.88 -15.15
C ASP A 337 8.17 30.11 -13.85
N GLY A 338 8.29 29.20 -12.89
CA GLY A 338 7.58 29.23 -11.62
C GLY A 338 6.14 28.70 -11.70
N ALA A 339 5.77 28.06 -12.82
CA ALA A 339 4.46 27.44 -12.95
C ALA A 339 4.42 26.13 -12.15
N TRP A 340 3.29 25.88 -11.47
CA TRP A 340 3.08 24.64 -10.71
C TRP A 340 3.09 23.42 -11.64
N VAL A 341 3.79 22.37 -11.25
CA VAL A 341 3.87 21.11 -12.01
C VAL A 341 3.54 19.87 -11.20
N GLY A 342 3.52 19.94 -9.87
CA GLY A 342 3.30 18.77 -9.04
C GLY A 342 3.48 19.02 -7.54
N VAL A 343 3.48 17.95 -6.77
CA VAL A 343 3.70 17.97 -5.31
C VAL A 343 4.55 16.76 -4.90
N LEU A 344 5.44 16.97 -3.93
CA LEU A 344 6.14 15.91 -3.19
C LEU A 344 5.68 15.86 -1.74
N ARG A 345 5.66 14.65 -1.16
CA ARG A 345 5.52 14.41 0.28
C ARG A 345 6.77 13.77 0.83
N TYR A 346 7.31 14.36 1.89
CA TYR A 346 8.54 13.91 2.55
C TYR A 346 8.20 12.96 3.71
N PRO A 347 8.89 11.80 3.80
CA PRO A 347 8.60 10.83 4.83
C PRO A 347 9.12 11.24 6.20
N SER A 348 10.25 11.91 6.26
CA SER A 348 10.79 12.53 7.47
C SER A 348 10.46 14.02 7.47
N GLY A 349 10.09 14.56 8.63
CA GLY A 349 10.01 16.01 8.83
C GLY A 349 11.37 16.67 8.57
N PRO A 350 11.44 17.99 8.35
CA PRO A 350 12.71 18.65 8.16
C PRO A 350 13.60 18.38 9.38
N SER A 351 14.82 17.87 9.14
CA SER A 351 15.85 17.90 10.18
C SER A 351 16.17 19.35 10.52
N GLU A 352 16.69 19.64 11.72
CA GLU A 352 17.16 21.01 12.05
C GLU A 352 18.19 21.54 11.04
N GLU A 353 18.90 20.64 10.33
CA GLU A 353 19.81 20.98 9.21
C GLU A 353 19.07 21.33 7.90
N MET A 354 17.79 20.94 7.76
CA MET A 354 16.94 21.18 6.59
C MET A 354 16.04 22.42 6.74
N LEU A 355 16.03 23.07 7.92
CA LEU A 355 15.32 24.34 8.12
C LEU A 355 16.27 25.51 7.85
N PRO A 356 15.94 26.45 6.94
CA PRO A 356 16.70 27.69 6.84
C PRO A 356 16.56 28.46 8.16
N VAL A 357 17.70 28.80 8.77
CA VAL A 357 17.75 29.82 9.82
C VAL A 357 17.33 31.15 9.18
N GLY A 358 16.09 31.57 9.43
CA GLY A 358 15.54 32.84 8.95
C GLY A 358 14.73 32.71 7.66
N HIS A 359 13.65 33.48 7.58
CA HIS A 359 12.65 33.53 6.52
C HIS A 359 13.22 33.63 5.08
N LEU A 360 13.54 32.50 4.46
CA LEU A 360 13.85 32.37 3.02
C LEU A 360 13.07 31.19 2.40
N PRO A 361 12.64 31.31 1.13
CA PRO A 361 11.76 30.34 0.49
C PRO A 361 12.44 28.98 0.33
N TRP A 362 11.65 27.92 0.46
CA TRP A 362 11.99 26.50 0.30
C TRP A 362 12.41 26.12 -1.14
N SER A 363 13.14 26.97 -1.86
CA SER A 363 13.53 26.76 -3.26
C SER A 363 14.75 25.84 -3.37
N ARG A 364 14.55 24.53 -3.25
CA ARG A 364 15.55 23.48 -3.46
C ARG A 364 15.38 22.86 -4.85
N LEU A 365 16.46 22.37 -5.42
CA LEU A 365 16.41 21.50 -6.59
C LEU A 365 16.33 20.05 -6.13
N GLU A 366 15.29 19.34 -6.57
CA GLU A 366 15.08 17.92 -6.30
C GLU A 366 15.32 17.12 -7.58
N GLU A 367 16.14 16.07 -7.49
CA GLU A 367 16.30 15.10 -8.57
C GLU A 367 15.17 14.07 -8.49
N LEU A 368 14.32 14.06 -9.52
CA LEU A 368 13.15 13.20 -9.60
C LEU A 368 13.38 12.10 -10.62
N ILE A 369 13.00 10.88 -10.26
CA ILE A 369 12.89 9.74 -11.17
C ILE A 369 11.43 9.33 -11.33
N GLU A 370 11.07 8.87 -12.52
CA GLU A 370 9.76 8.29 -12.77
C GLU A 370 9.66 6.88 -12.15
N LEU A 371 8.52 6.61 -11.51
CA LEU A 371 8.16 5.28 -11.00
C LEU A 371 7.11 4.60 -11.87
N SER A 372 6.04 5.33 -12.19
CA SER A 372 4.88 4.85 -12.94
C SER A 372 4.04 6.01 -13.46
N ALA A 373 3.16 5.75 -14.41
CA ALA A 373 2.12 6.70 -14.81
C ALA A 373 0.83 6.44 -14.01
N GLY A 374 -0.04 7.45 -13.94
CA GLY A 374 -1.35 7.31 -13.32
C GLY A 374 -2.40 8.25 -13.88
N SER A 375 -3.66 7.88 -13.64
CA SER A 375 -4.81 8.71 -13.95
C SER A 375 -5.92 8.51 -12.92
N VAL A 376 -6.70 9.55 -12.69
CA VAL A 376 -7.82 9.56 -11.73
C VAL A 376 -8.94 10.46 -12.25
N LEU A 377 -10.20 10.09 -12.01
CA LEU A 377 -11.34 10.95 -12.37
C LEU A 377 -11.51 12.05 -11.32
N ASP A 378 -12.11 13.17 -11.71
CA ASP A 378 -12.42 14.25 -10.76
C ASP A 378 -13.60 13.86 -9.83
N GLN A 379 -13.28 13.09 -8.79
CA GLN A 379 -14.22 12.55 -7.81
C GLN A 379 -13.79 12.97 -6.40
N GLU A 380 -14.71 13.54 -5.61
CA GLU A 380 -14.37 14.04 -4.26
C GLU A 380 -13.85 12.93 -3.34
N THR A 381 -14.32 11.70 -3.52
CA THR A 381 -13.86 10.51 -2.78
C THR A 381 -12.39 10.16 -3.02
N GLU A 382 -11.79 10.64 -4.12
CA GLU A 382 -10.37 10.43 -4.40
C GLU A 382 -9.46 11.41 -3.66
N ALA A 383 -9.99 12.54 -3.19
CA ALA A 383 -9.20 13.61 -2.57
C ALA A 383 -8.31 13.13 -1.42
N VAL A 384 -8.76 12.11 -0.67
CA VAL A 384 -8.00 11.51 0.44
C VAL A 384 -6.65 10.95 0.01
N SER A 385 -6.49 10.59 -1.27
CA SER A 385 -5.28 9.97 -1.82
C SER A 385 -4.26 10.99 -2.35
N PHE A 386 -4.67 12.24 -2.54
CA PHE A 386 -3.90 13.25 -3.30
C PHE A 386 -3.64 14.53 -2.50
N ASP A 387 -2.37 14.85 -2.28
CA ASP A 387 -1.98 16.06 -1.55
C ASP A 387 -2.24 17.34 -2.34
N GLU A 388 -2.14 17.20 -3.66
CA GLU A 388 -2.34 18.24 -4.64
C GLU A 388 -3.82 18.49 -4.99
N TRP A 389 -4.76 17.71 -4.45
CA TRP A 389 -6.14 17.67 -4.94
C TRP A 389 -6.84 19.04 -4.95
N PHE A 390 -6.56 19.88 -3.96
CA PHE A 390 -7.15 21.21 -3.84
C PHE A 390 -6.15 22.34 -4.15
N ARG A 391 -4.96 22.01 -4.70
CA ARG A 391 -3.99 23.04 -5.09
C ARG A 391 -4.53 23.76 -6.34
N PRO A 392 -4.46 25.10 -6.40
CA PRO A 392 -4.98 25.88 -7.53
C PRO A 392 -4.37 25.49 -8.89
N GLY A 393 -3.13 24.98 -8.91
CA GLY A 393 -2.45 24.54 -10.13
C GLY A 393 -2.87 23.16 -10.65
N CYS A 394 -3.64 22.37 -9.90
CA CYS A 394 -4.02 21.01 -10.30
C CYS A 394 -5.10 21.03 -11.39
N PRO A 395 -4.85 20.51 -12.61
CA PRO A 395 -5.74 20.69 -13.77
C PRO A 395 -6.95 19.74 -13.80
N ARG A 396 -7.30 19.06 -12.70
CA ARG A 396 -8.35 18.01 -12.68
C ARG A 396 -9.72 18.50 -13.15
N GLN A 397 -10.09 19.73 -12.80
CA GLN A 397 -11.40 20.31 -13.11
C GLN A 397 -11.56 20.65 -14.58
N VAL A 398 -10.44 20.83 -15.32
CA VAL A 398 -10.47 21.26 -16.72
C VAL A 398 -10.81 20.10 -17.65
N HIS A 399 -10.30 18.91 -17.35
CA HIS A 399 -10.40 17.74 -18.22
C HIS A 399 -11.33 16.64 -17.66
N GLY A 400 -11.91 16.84 -16.47
CA GLY A 400 -12.70 15.81 -15.76
C GLY A 400 -11.89 14.61 -15.29
N SER A 401 -10.58 14.62 -15.53
CA SER A 401 -9.60 13.64 -15.10
C SER A 401 -8.25 14.31 -14.90
N TYR A 402 -7.46 13.76 -13.98
CA TYR A 402 -6.10 14.19 -13.70
C TYR A 402 -5.14 13.07 -14.09
N GLU A 403 -4.24 13.36 -15.03
CA GLU A 403 -3.18 12.45 -15.46
C GLU A 403 -1.82 12.93 -14.95
N PHE A 404 -0.99 12.01 -14.50
CA PHE A 404 0.28 12.32 -13.86
C PHE A 404 1.29 11.17 -13.98
N TYR A 405 2.53 11.47 -13.62
CA TYR A 405 3.55 10.48 -13.31
C TYR A 405 3.81 10.47 -11.81
N ASN A 406 3.82 9.28 -11.22
CA ASN A 406 4.34 9.08 -9.89
C ASN A 406 5.86 9.18 -9.95
N VAL A 407 6.43 9.99 -9.07
CA VAL A 407 7.86 10.29 -9.04
C VAL A 407 8.45 10.04 -7.66
N MET A 408 9.74 9.73 -7.64
CA MET A 408 10.53 9.64 -6.42
C MET A 408 11.64 10.67 -6.46
N ALA A 409 11.74 11.49 -5.42
CA ALA A 409 12.90 12.34 -5.21
C ALA A 409 14.03 11.51 -4.59
N LEU A 410 15.25 11.70 -5.11
CA LEU A 410 16.43 10.97 -4.66
C LEU A 410 17.46 11.89 -4.03
N TRP A 411 18.19 11.36 -3.07
CA TRP A 411 19.51 11.86 -2.70
C TRP A 411 20.54 10.75 -3.00
N HIS A 412 21.76 11.13 -3.36
CA HIS A 412 22.78 10.16 -3.80
C HIS A 412 23.92 10.06 -2.79
N GLU A 413 24.37 8.83 -2.55
CA GLU A 413 25.60 8.53 -1.82
C GLU A 413 26.34 7.41 -2.53
N ALA A 414 27.63 7.62 -2.82
CA ALA A 414 28.50 6.65 -3.48
C ALA A 414 27.92 6.02 -4.78
N GLY A 415 27.11 6.78 -5.54
CA GLY A 415 26.48 6.32 -6.78
C GLY A 415 25.21 5.50 -6.61
N VAL A 416 24.69 5.40 -5.38
CA VAL A 416 23.40 4.80 -5.05
C VAL A 416 22.40 5.91 -4.70
N GLY A 417 21.22 5.86 -5.31
CA GLY A 417 20.11 6.75 -5.02
C GLY A 417 19.30 6.23 -3.83
N TYR A 418 18.99 7.10 -2.89
CA TYR A 418 18.15 6.82 -1.74
C TYR A 418 16.91 7.68 -1.79
N ARG A 419 15.78 7.10 -1.42
CA ARG A 419 14.47 7.76 -1.42
C ARG A 419 14.46 8.92 -0.43
N SER A 420 14.24 10.13 -0.95
CA SER A 420 13.98 11.35 -0.17
C SER A 420 12.49 11.63 0.00
N ALA A 421 11.70 11.48 -1.06
CA ALA A 421 10.28 11.81 -1.08
C ALA A 421 9.57 11.06 -2.23
N VAL A 422 8.25 10.99 -2.16
CA VAL A 422 7.41 10.50 -3.28
C VAL A 422 6.26 11.47 -3.49
N GLY A 423 5.89 11.65 -4.74
CA GLY A 423 4.78 12.50 -5.12
C GLY A 423 4.42 12.32 -6.58
N ARG A 424 3.83 13.35 -7.15
CA ARG A 424 3.26 13.31 -8.50
C ARG A 424 3.58 14.58 -9.26
N VAL A 425 3.84 14.43 -10.55
CA VAL A 425 4.01 15.53 -11.51
C VAL A 425 2.96 15.37 -12.59
N GLU A 426 2.27 16.46 -12.93
CA GLU A 426 1.30 16.52 -14.01
C GLU A 426 1.92 16.00 -15.32
N LYS A 427 1.14 15.22 -16.08
CA LYS A 427 1.63 14.45 -17.23
C LYS A 427 2.32 15.33 -18.28
N THR A 428 1.70 16.42 -18.72
CA THR A 428 2.27 17.30 -19.76
C THR A 428 3.52 18.03 -19.28
N ALA A 429 3.57 18.39 -18.00
CA ALA A 429 4.74 18.96 -17.35
C ALA A 429 5.88 17.95 -17.27
N TRP A 430 5.62 16.72 -16.84
CA TRP A 430 6.65 15.67 -16.78
C TRP A 430 7.20 15.34 -18.17
N GLU A 431 6.34 15.21 -19.18
CA GLU A 431 6.76 14.94 -20.57
C GLU A 431 7.64 16.06 -21.15
N ARG A 432 7.45 17.31 -20.70
CA ARG A 432 8.31 18.45 -21.04
C ARG A 432 9.63 18.45 -20.27
N LEU A 433 9.59 18.17 -18.97
CA LEU A 433 10.75 18.29 -18.07
C LEU A 433 11.69 17.08 -18.13
N ALA A 434 11.15 15.87 -18.21
CA ALA A 434 11.90 14.62 -18.07
C ALA A 434 12.43 14.11 -19.42
N THR A 435 13.33 14.88 -20.02
CA THR A 435 13.87 14.59 -21.35
C THR A 435 15.00 13.54 -21.37
N GLU A 436 15.63 13.29 -20.22
CA GLU A 436 16.75 12.36 -20.09
C GLU A 436 16.31 10.99 -19.54
N LYS A 437 16.90 9.91 -20.07
CA LYS A 437 16.82 8.57 -19.48
C LYS A 437 18.15 8.21 -18.82
N ILE A 438 18.07 7.72 -17.58
CA ILE A 438 19.24 7.34 -16.79
C ILE A 438 19.12 5.90 -16.30
N GLU A 439 20.27 5.34 -15.90
CA GLU A 439 20.33 4.11 -15.10
C GLU A 439 20.39 4.50 -13.63
N VAL A 440 19.52 3.92 -12.80
CA VAL A 440 19.45 4.20 -11.36
C VAL A 440 19.66 2.91 -10.59
N THR A 441 20.49 2.97 -9.55
CA THR A 441 20.54 1.95 -8.51
C THR A 441 19.94 2.55 -7.23
N LEU A 442 18.85 1.98 -6.73
CA LEU A 442 18.22 2.42 -5.48
C LEU A 442 18.71 1.58 -4.30
N GLY A 443 18.94 2.21 -3.14
CA GLY A 443 19.38 1.55 -1.90
C GLY A 443 18.47 1.78 -0.69
#